data_AF-A0A950JTN0-F1
#
_entry.id   AF-A0A950JTN0-F1
#
_cell.length_a   1.000
_cell.length_b   1.000
_cell.length_c   1.000
_cell.angle_alpha   90.00
_cell.angle_beta   90.00
_cell.angle_gamma   90.00
#
_symmetry.space_group_name_H-M   'P 1'
#
loop_
_entity.id
_entity.type
_entity.pdbx_description
1 polymer ?
#
loop_
_entity_poly.entity_id
_entity_poly.type
_entity_poly.pdbx_seq_one_letter_code
_entity_poly.pdbx_strand_id
1 'polypeptide(L)'
;MLKSKLLSPDPRLNACEVNDPSHVKLGDRGDFVGRIQQALIRIENAPIDDTELAERVYGKTTAGAVLAYKKKRNIVNRAYQTQADDIVGKLTIRSLDDELLKFEAESSDEFFAGALRPISGRLV
;
A
#
# COMPACT_ATOMS: atom_id res chain seq x y z
N MET A 1 -6.66 -9.16 10.47
CA MET A 1 -5.39 -9.70 9.94
C MET A 1 -5.33 -9.33 8.48
N LEU A 2 -4.19 -8.85 8.03
CA LEU A 2 -3.97 -8.44 6.65
C LEU A 2 -3.96 -9.68 5.72
N LYS A 3 -4.32 -9.49 4.46
CA LYS A 3 -4.54 -10.58 3.50
C LYS A 3 -3.73 -10.43 2.20
N SER A 4 -3.33 -9.23 1.82
CA SER A 4 -2.53 -9.01 0.61
C SER A 4 -1.21 -9.77 0.67
N LYS A 5 -0.70 -10.24 -0.47
CA LYS A 5 0.59 -10.95 -0.53
C LYS A 5 1.75 -10.05 -0.07
N LEU A 6 1.62 -8.74 -0.27
CA LEU A 6 2.66 -7.78 0.09
C LEU A 6 2.70 -7.46 1.60
N LEU A 7 1.55 -7.28 2.26
CA LEU A 7 1.51 -6.80 3.65
C LEU A 7 1.29 -7.91 4.69
N SER A 8 0.48 -8.93 4.35
CA SER A 8 0.13 -10.02 5.28
C SER A 8 1.31 -10.81 5.87
N PRO A 9 2.45 -11.00 5.19
CA PRO A 9 3.56 -11.77 5.77
C PRO A 9 4.30 -11.03 6.90
N ASP A 10 4.11 -9.72 7.05
CA ASP A 10 4.86 -8.92 8.01
C ASP A 10 4.12 -8.84 9.37
N PRO A 11 4.70 -9.38 10.46
CA PRO A 11 4.03 -9.40 11.76
C PRO A 11 3.88 -7.99 12.36
N ARG A 12 4.80 -7.06 12.06
CA ARG A 12 4.72 -5.67 12.54
C ARG A 12 3.58 -4.92 11.85
N LEU A 13 3.36 -5.15 10.55
CA LEU A 13 2.21 -4.59 9.85
C LEU A 13 0.88 -5.16 10.35
N ASN A 14 0.82 -6.47 10.64
CA ASN A 14 -0.35 -7.05 11.29
C ASN A 14 -0.60 -6.46 12.69
N ALA A 15 0.45 -6.18 13.46
CA ALA A 15 0.33 -5.50 14.75
C ALA A 15 -0.19 -4.05 14.60
N CYS A 16 0.22 -3.33 13.56
CA CYS A 16 -0.28 -1.98 13.23
C CYS A 16 -1.81 -1.95 13.01
N GLU A 17 -2.41 -3.06 12.58
CA GLU A 17 -3.85 -3.19 12.40
C GLU A 17 -4.65 -3.19 13.72
N VAL A 18 -4.02 -3.56 14.84
CA VAL A 18 -4.69 -3.78 16.13
C VAL A 18 -4.13 -2.94 17.27
N ASN A 19 -2.88 -2.46 17.19
CA ASN A 19 -2.15 -1.81 18.27
C ASN A 19 -1.56 -0.44 17.89
N ASP A 20 -1.93 0.61 18.61
CA ASP A 20 -1.53 2.01 18.30
C ASP A 20 0.00 2.26 18.41
N PRO A 21 0.74 1.68 19.39
CA PRO A 21 2.20 1.75 19.44
C PRO A 21 2.91 1.13 18.22
N SER A 22 2.21 0.32 17.42
CA SER A 22 2.74 -0.29 16.20
C SER A 22 2.48 0.55 14.95
N HIS A 23 1.86 1.74 15.08
CA HIS A 23 1.71 2.69 13.98
C HIS A 23 3.07 3.10 13.41
N VAL A 24 3.12 3.28 12.10
CA VAL A 24 4.35 3.62 11.37
C VAL A 24 4.35 5.12 11.06
N LYS A 25 5.43 5.80 11.40
CA LYS A 25 5.55 7.26 11.36
C LYS A 25 6.95 7.71 10.94
N LEU A 26 7.10 9.02 10.76
CA LEU A 26 8.37 9.66 10.40
C LEU A 26 9.54 9.16 11.26
N GLY A 27 10.61 8.73 10.59
CA GLY A 27 11.83 8.21 11.21
C GLY A 27 11.84 6.70 11.44
N ASP A 28 10.71 6.00 11.29
CA ASP A 28 10.71 4.53 11.30
C ASP A 28 11.54 3.97 10.14
N ARG A 29 12.20 2.84 10.38
CA ARG A 29 13.03 2.16 9.38
C ARG A 29 12.84 0.65 9.45
N GLY A 30 12.77 -0.01 8.29
CA GLY A 30 12.83 -1.47 8.17
C GLY A 30 11.89 -2.03 7.10
N ASP A 31 11.83 -3.35 7.02
CA ASP A 31 11.12 -4.06 5.94
C ASP A 31 9.63 -3.70 5.85
N PHE A 32 8.99 -3.50 7.00
CA PHE A 32 7.60 -3.05 7.10
C PHE A 32 7.39 -1.67 6.45
N VAL A 33 8.37 -0.76 6.52
CA VAL A 33 8.32 0.53 5.80
C VAL A 33 8.46 0.29 4.30
N GLY A 34 9.42 -0.53 3.87
CA GLY A 34 9.62 -0.86 2.47
C GLY A 34 8.36 -1.46 1.82
N ARG A 35 7.62 -2.30 2.56
CA ARG A 35 6.34 -2.86 2.13
C ARG A 35 5.24 -1.79 1.98
N ILE A 36 5.16 -0.82 2.90
CA ILE A 36 4.24 0.32 2.78
C ILE A 36 4.59 1.18 1.56
N GLN A 37 5.87 1.50 1.36
CA GLN A 37 6.33 2.27 0.20
C GLN A 37 5.98 1.56 -1.11
N GLN A 38 6.25 0.25 -1.20
CA GLN A 38 5.86 -0.56 -2.36
C GLN A 38 4.35 -0.58 -2.58
N ALA A 39 3.54 -0.61 -1.52
CA ALA A 39 2.09 -0.56 -1.63
C ALA A 39 1.62 0.77 -2.26
N LEU A 40 2.12 1.90 -1.76
CA LEU A 40 1.80 3.23 -2.28
C LEU A 40 2.23 3.40 -3.75
N ILE A 41 3.41 2.89 -4.11
CA ILE A 41 3.89 2.91 -5.49
C ILE A 41 2.99 2.07 -6.40
N ARG A 42 2.60 0.86 -5.97
CA ARG A 42 1.73 -0.01 -6.79
C ARG A 42 0.34 0.56 -6.99
N ILE A 43 -0.25 1.13 -5.95
CA ILE A 43 -1.63 1.61 -6.00
C ILE A 43 -1.76 2.94 -6.77
N GLU A 44 -0.81 3.86 -6.62
CA GLU A 44 -0.97 5.22 -7.16
C GLU A 44 0.30 5.84 -7.76
N ASN A 45 1.35 5.04 -8.00
CA ASN A 45 2.63 5.50 -8.51
C ASN A 45 3.20 6.66 -7.67
N ALA A 46 3.14 6.50 -6.35
CA ALA A 46 3.54 7.51 -5.39
C ALA A 46 5.01 7.94 -5.59
N PRO A 47 5.31 9.26 -5.68
CA PRO A 47 6.68 9.75 -5.83
C PRO A 47 7.39 9.72 -4.47
N ILE A 48 8.12 8.64 -4.19
CA ILE A 48 8.93 8.46 -2.99
C ILE A 48 10.41 8.55 -3.38
N ASP A 49 11.20 9.27 -2.58
CA ASP A 49 12.63 9.46 -2.81
C ASP A 49 13.39 8.13 -2.87
N ASP A 50 14.28 7.98 -3.84
CA ASP A 50 15.04 6.74 -4.06
C ASP A 50 15.90 6.36 -2.84
N THR A 51 16.37 7.34 -2.08
CA THR A 51 17.14 7.09 -0.83
C THR A 51 16.23 6.51 0.25
N GLU A 52 15.01 7.04 0.39
CA GLU A 52 14.03 6.51 1.33
C GLU A 52 13.62 5.07 0.98
N LEU A 53 13.52 4.76 -0.32
CA LEU A 53 13.25 3.40 -0.81
C LEU A 53 14.43 2.45 -0.56
N ALA A 54 15.64 2.88 -0.89
CA ALA A 54 16.85 2.08 -0.71
C ALA A 54 17.11 1.76 0.77
N GLU A 55 16.92 2.74 1.65
CA GLU A 55 17.15 2.57 3.08
C GLU A 55 15.93 2.04 3.85
N ARG A 56 14.76 1.93 3.19
CA ARG A 56 13.47 1.56 3.79
C ARG A 56 13.15 2.45 5.00
N VAL A 57 13.31 3.75 4.81
CA VAL A 57 13.10 4.78 5.84
C VAL A 57 11.82 5.53 5.55
N TYR A 58 11.00 5.70 6.59
CA TYR A 58 9.83 6.53 6.52
C TYR A 58 10.26 7.99 6.66
N GLY A 59 10.70 8.57 5.54
CA GLY A 59 11.13 9.95 5.46
C GLY A 59 9.99 10.88 5.04
N LYS A 60 10.37 12.07 4.57
CA LYS A 60 9.42 13.14 4.25
C LYS A 60 8.58 12.81 3.02
N THR A 61 9.16 12.15 2.02
CA THR A 61 8.45 11.81 0.79
C THR A 61 7.50 10.64 1.03
N THR A 62 7.90 9.64 1.83
CA THR A 62 6.99 8.57 2.29
C THR A 62 5.82 9.14 3.10
N ALA A 63 6.08 10.04 4.05
CA ALA A 63 5.04 10.72 4.82
C ALA A 63 4.07 11.51 3.92
N GLY A 64 4.61 12.25 2.95
CA GLY A 64 3.82 12.97 1.95
C GLY A 64 2.94 12.06 1.11
N ALA A 65 3.46 10.91 0.67
CA ALA A 65 2.71 9.89 -0.07
C ALA A 65 1.55 9.34 0.77
N VAL A 66 1.78 9.01 2.04
CA VAL A 66 0.71 8.54 2.95
C VAL A 66 -0.36 9.61 3.16
N LEU A 67 0.05 10.87 3.36
CA LEU A 67 -0.90 11.97 3.48
C LEU A 67 -1.75 12.15 2.21
N ALA A 68 -1.13 12.07 1.03
CA ALA A 68 -1.83 12.14 -0.25
C ALA A 68 -2.82 10.97 -0.43
N TYR A 69 -2.37 9.75 -0.15
CA TYR A 69 -3.17 8.52 -0.18
C TYR A 69 -4.43 8.68 0.69
N LYS A 70 -4.27 9.14 1.93
CA LYS A 70 -5.36 9.33 2.90
C LYS A 70 -6.31 10.44 2.50
N LYS A 71 -5.80 11.57 1.99
CA LYS A 71 -6.64 12.67 1.51
C LYS A 71 -7.53 12.23 0.34
N LYS A 72 -6.96 11.51 -0.62
CA LYS A 72 -7.69 10.99 -1.80
C LYS A 72 -8.84 10.05 -1.40
N ARG A 73 -8.67 9.28 -0.32
CA ARG A 73 -9.63 8.27 0.17
C ARG A 73 -10.45 8.73 1.38
N ASN A 74 -10.28 9.98 1.82
CA ASN A 74 -10.93 10.53 3.01
C ASN A 74 -10.72 9.65 4.27
N ILE A 75 -9.52 9.09 4.42
CA ILE A 75 -9.15 8.25 5.56
C ILE A 75 -8.75 9.17 6.72
N VAL A 76 -9.74 9.50 7.55
CA VAL A 76 -9.58 10.32 8.75
C VAL A 76 -10.29 9.63 9.90
N ASN A 77 -9.60 9.48 11.03
CA ASN A 77 -10.27 9.03 12.25
C ASN A 77 -11.07 10.20 12.83
N ARG A 78 -12.31 10.38 12.35
CA ARG A 78 -13.17 11.53 12.69
C ARG A 78 -13.51 11.65 14.19
N ALA A 79 -13.33 10.58 14.96
CA ALA A 79 -13.47 10.63 16.41
C ALA A 79 -12.32 11.38 17.11
N TYR A 80 -11.17 11.52 16.46
CA TYR A 80 -9.95 12.10 17.04
C TYR A 80 -9.33 13.22 16.22
N GLN A 81 -9.62 13.29 14.91
CA GLN A 81 -8.95 14.18 13.98
C GLN A 81 -9.95 14.80 13.00
N THR A 82 -9.70 16.06 12.66
CA THR A 82 -10.44 16.79 11.63
C THR A 82 -9.75 16.76 10.27
N GLN A 83 -8.46 16.40 10.22
CA GLN A 83 -7.66 16.32 9.01
C GLN A 83 -6.86 15.00 8.98
N ALA A 84 -6.51 14.53 7.78
CA ALA A 84 -5.64 13.38 7.63
C ALA A 84 -4.23 13.71 8.14
N ASP A 85 -3.68 12.85 8.99
CA ASP A 85 -2.25 12.85 9.35
C ASP A 85 -1.41 12.05 8.34
N ASP A 86 -0.09 12.08 8.49
CA ASP A 86 0.92 11.38 7.70
C ASP A 86 1.43 10.08 8.37
N ILE A 87 0.64 9.49 9.27
CA ILE A 87 0.93 8.27 10.01
C ILE A 87 0.11 7.11 9.42
N VAL A 88 0.76 5.95 9.29
CA VAL A 88 0.08 4.70 8.95
C VAL A 88 -0.38 4.04 10.25
N GLY A 89 -1.67 4.18 10.53
CA GLY A 89 -2.35 3.46 11.59
C GLY A 89 -3.36 2.45 11.07
N LYS A 90 -4.21 1.94 11.97
CA LYS A 90 -5.19 0.87 11.70
C LYS A 90 -6.03 1.07 10.44
N LEU A 91 -6.59 2.27 10.27
CA LEU A 91 -7.45 2.58 9.11
C LEU A 91 -6.63 2.59 7.82
N THR A 92 -5.43 3.17 7.85
CA THR A 92 -4.56 3.29 6.69
C THR A 92 -4.04 1.92 6.24
N ILE A 93 -3.55 1.09 7.18
CA ILE A 93 -3.00 -0.23 6.82
C ILE A 93 -4.07 -1.18 6.28
N ARG A 94 -5.30 -1.12 6.81
CA ARG A 94 -6.44 -1.87 6.26
C ARG A 94 -6.80 -1.42 4.85
N SER A 95 -6.88 -0.11 4.62
CA SER A 95 -7.18 0.44 3.29
C SER A 95 -6.14 0.03 2.25
N LEU A 96 -4.84 0.09 2.61
CA LEU A 96 -3.76 -0.34 1.72
C LEU A 96 -3.88 -1.84 1.39
N ASP A 97 -4.17 -2.67 2.38
CA ASP A 97 -4.35 -4.11 2.20
C ASP A 97 -5.53 -4.45 1.28
N ASP A 98 -6.69 -3.82 1.51
CA ASP A 98 -7.90 -4.03 0.72
C ASP A 98 -7.71 -3.63 -0.76
N GLU A 99 -6.94 -2.56 -1.03
CA GLU A 99 -6.65 -2.14 -2.40
C GLU A 99 -5.60 -2.99 -3.08
N LEU A 100 -4.56 -3.43 -2.36
CA LEU A 100 -3.61 -4.40 -2.90
C LEU A 100 -4.30 -5.71 -3.26
N LEU A 101 -5.26 -6.18 -2.46
CA LEU A 101 -6.05 -7.37 -2.79
C LEU A 101 -6.81 -7.22 -4.09
N LYS A 102 -7.42 -6.05 -4.34
CA LYS A 102 -8.11 -5.76 -5.61
C LYS A 102 -7.12 -5.79 -6.77
N PHE A 103 -5.98 -5.14 -6.60
CA PHE A 103 -4.92 -5.10 -7.62
C PHE A 103 -4.36 -6.50 -7.94
N GLU A 104 -4.16 -7.34 -6.91
CA GLU A 104 -3.69 -8.72 -7.04
C GLU A 104 -4.72 -9.62 -7.73
N ALA A 105 -6.01 -9.39 -7.50
CA ALA A 105 -7.10 -10.10 -8.18
C ALA A 105 -7.15 -9.72 -9.67
N GLU A 106 -7.15 -8.42 -9.98
CA GLU A 106 -7.19 -7.91 -11.36
C GLU A 106 -5.96 -8.36 -12.17
N SER A 107 -4.77 -8.31 -11.58
CA SER A 107 -3.54 -8.78 -12.23
C SER A 107 -3.51 -10.30 -12.45
N SER A 108 -4.23 -11.08 -11.63
CA SER A 108 -4.39 -12.52 -11.85
C SER A 108 -5.34 -12.81 -13.03
N ASP A 109 -6.38 -11.99 -13.19
CA ASP A 109 -7.37 -12.13 -14.27
C ASP A 109 -6.81 -11.74 -15.65
N GLU A 110 -5.93 -10.73 -15.73
CA GLU A 110 -5.23 -10.40 -16.99
C GLU A 110 -4.40 -11.58 -17.53
N PHE A 111 -3.86 -12.43 -16.66
CA PHE A 111 -3.11 -13.62 -17.06
C PHE A 111 -4.01 -14.74 -17.61
N PHE A 112 -5.25 -14.88 -17.11
CA PHE A 112 -6.22 -15.85 -17.64
C PHE A 112 -6.90 -15.36 -18.93
N ALA A 113 -7.14 -14.06 -19.08
CA ALA A 113 -7.72 -13.49 -20.30
C ALA A 113 -6.78 -13.58 -21.52
N GLY A 114 -5.46 -13.57 -21.30
CA GLY A 114 -4.46 -13.75 -22.35
C GLY A 114 -4.41 -15.16 -22.96
N ALA A 115 -4.90 -16.18 -22.25
CA ALA A 115 -4.84 -17.59 -22.67
C ALA A 115 -6.00 -18.03 -23.59
N LEU A 116 -6.97 -17.15 -23.87
CA LEU A 116 -8.18 -17.48 -24.66
C LEU A 116 -8.34 -16.68 -25.95
N ARG A 117 -7.28 -16.04 -26.48
CA ARG A 117 -7.34 -15.50 -27.84
C ARG A 117 -7.12 -16.63 -28.86
N PRO A 118 -8.14 -17.11 -29.60
CA PRO A 118 -7.88 -17.95 -30.76
C PRO A 118 -7.08 -17.12 -31.77
N ILE A 119 -5.93 -17.65 -32.19
CA ILE A 119 -5.18 -17.18 -33.35
C ILE A 119 -6.06 -17.52 -34.56
N SER A 120 -7.03 -16.66 -34.88
CA SER A 120 -7.75 -16.79 -36.13
C SER A 120 -6.80 -16.35 -37.25
N GLY A 121 -6.11 -17.35 -37.80
CA GLY A 121 -5.27 -17.21 -38.98
C GLY A 121 -6.07 -16.59 -40.12
N ARG A 122 -5.48 -15.59 -40.76
CA ARG A 122 -5.92 -15.10 -42.06
C ARG A 122 -4.99 -15.72 -43.09
N LEU A 123 -5.46 -16.79 -43.75
CA LEU A 123 -4.92 -17.21 -45.02
C LEU A 123 -5.09 -16.05 -46.01
N VAL A 124 -4.00 -15.68 -46.66
CA VAL A 124 -3.96 -15.02 -47.97
C VAL A 124 -3.17 -15.89 -48.92
#